data_AF-A0A2E2IY73-F1
#
_entry.id   AF-A0A2E2IY73-F1
#
_cell.length_a   1.000
_cell.length_b   1.000
_cell.length_c   1.000
_cell.angle_alpha   90.00
_cell.angle_beta   90.00
_cell.angle_gamma   90.00
#
_symmetry.space_group_name_H-M   'P 1'
#
loop_
_entity.id
_entity.type
_entity.pdbx_description
1 polymer ?
#
loop_
_entity_poly.entity_id
_entity_poly.type
_entity_poly.pdbx_seq_one_letter_code
_entity_poly.pdbx_strand_id
1 'polypeptide(L)'
;MKTIKNVLLTGLFMISMAAMANNEKVTTKEGNVTITEENETVAVSVLNTNNASYQLFIYSNNGDLVFKGKLGDQASLGKAFDFKTAEKGEYTFKVVSTNGEQFAKSIKIG
;
A
#
# COMPACT_ATOMS: atom_id res chain seq x y z
N MET A 1 0.59 30.21 -2.86
CA MET A 1 0.66 29.28 -1.71
C MET A 1 -0.74 29.00 -1.22
N LYS A 2 -1.18 27.73 -1.21
CA LYS A 2 -2.43 27.29 -0.56
C LYS A 2 -2.20 25.91 0.04
N THR A 3 -1.98 25.89 1.35
CA THR A 3 -1.95 24.67 2.16
C THR A 3 -3.36 24.38 2.66
N ILE A 4 -3.78 23.12 2.60
CA ILE A 4 -5.00 22.66 3.25
C ILE A 4 -4.67 22.44 4.71
N LYS A 5 -5.37 23.19 5.55
CA LYS A 5 -5.19 23.25 7.00
C LYS A 5 -5.85 22.04 7.67
N ASN A 6 -5.07 21.38 8.53
CA ASN A 6 -5.48 20.55 9.66
C ASN A 6 -6.21 19.23 9.37
N VAL A 7 -5.49 18.12 9.55
CA VAL A 7 -5.98 16.96 10.32
C VAL A 7 -4.81 16.39 11.14
N LEU A 8 -4.80 16.69 12.44
CA LEU A 8 -4.05 15.91 13.43
C LEU A 8 -4.86 14.63 13.68
N LEU A 9 -4.26 13.47 13.42
CA LEU A 9 -4.71 12.22 14.03
C LEU A 9 -3.47 11.41 14.45
N THR A 10 -3.23 11.43 15.75
CA THR A 10 -2.22 10.64 16.46
C THR A 10 -2.63 9.17 16.51
N GLY A 11 -1.70 8.28 16.14
CA GLY A 11 -1.82 6.83 16.36
C GLY A 11 -0.60 6.10 15.80
N LEU A 12 0.37 5.80 16.68
CA LEU A 12 1.63 5.13 16.40
C LEU A 12 1.45 3.72 15.81
N PHE A 13 2.29 3.33 14.85
CA PHE A 13 3.27 2.24 15.03
C PHE A 13 4.33 2.27 13.92
N MET A 14 5.59 2.27 14.35
CA MET A 14 6.78 2.10 13.50
C MET A 14 6.79 0.69 12.93
N ILE A 15 7.03 0.54 11.63
CA ILE A 15 7.53 -0.70 11.06
C ILE A 15 8.97 -0.42 10.63
N SER A 16 9.91 -0.80 11.47
CA SER A 16 11.28 -1.06 11.03
C SER A 16 11.27 -2.39 10.29
N MET A 17 11.14 -2.39 8.96
CA MET A 17 11.36 -3.60 8.17
C MET A 17 12.68 -3.45 7.44
N ALA A 18 13.68 -4.12 7.99
CA ALA A 18 14.97 -4.33 7.36
C ALA A 18 14.76 -4.83 5.92
N ALA A 19 15.44 -4.18 4.99
CA ALA A 19 15.48 -4.54 3.59
C ALA A 19 15.86 -6.02 3.43
N MET A 20 14.93 -6.82 2.91
CA MET A 20 15.27 -8.12 2.33
C MET A 20 14.78 -8.10 0.89
N ALA A 21 15.74 -7.93 -0.02
CA ALA A 21 15.55 -8.08 -1.45
C ALA A 21 15.21 -9.55 -1.74
N ASN A 22 13.93 -9.84 -1.97
CA ASN A 22 13.46 -11.01 -2.70
C ASN A 22 12.06 -10.70 -3.22
N ASN A 23 11.77 -11.12 -4.46
CA ASN A 23 10.49 -10.90 -5.13
C ASN A 23 9.36 -11.79 -4.55
N GLU A 24 9.31 -11.95 -3.24
CA GLU A 24 8.36 -12.81 -2.55
C GLU A 24 6.95 -12.21 -2.58
N LYS A 25 6.02 -13.04 -3.04
CA LYS A 25 4.59 -12.89 -2.82
C LYS A 25 4.34 -12.98 -1.31
N VAL A 26 4.45 -11.85 -0.64
CA VAL A 26 4.12 -11.71 0.78
C VAL A 26 2.60 -11.69 0.91
N THR A 27 2.06 -12.73 1.54
CA THR A 27 0.65 -12.89 1.88
C THR A 27 0.45 -12.63 3.38
N THR A 28 -0.66 -11.98 3.76
CA THR A 28 -1.06 -11.80 5.17
C THR A 28 -1.41 -13.14 5.83
N LYS A 29 -1.70 -13.12 7.14
CA LYS A 29 -2.20 -14.27 7.93
C LYS A 29 -3.38 -15.03 7.31
N GLU A 30 -4.11 -14.43 6.36
CA GLU A 30 -5.18 -15.08 5.59
C GLU A 30 -4.93 -15.13 4.07
N GLY A 31 -3.81 -14.58 3.59
CA GLY A 31 -3.46 -14.59 2.17
C GLY A 31 -4.30 -13.71 1.24
N ASN A 32 -5.18 -12.89 1.81
CA ASN A 32 -6.19 -12.13 1.06
C ASN A 32 -5.64 -10.85 0.41
N VAL A 33 -4.49 -10.33 0.85
CA VAL A 33 -3.87 -9.15 0.23
C VAL A 33 -2.56 -9.55 -0.42
N THR A 34 -2.38 -9.18 -1.69
CA THR A 34 -1.13 -9.37 -2.43
C THR A 34 -0.65 -8.04 -2.98
N ILE A 35 0.67 -7.83 -2.88
CA ILE A 35 1.35 -6.68 -3.49
C ILE A 35 2.59 -7.21 -4.18
N THR A 36 2.61 -7.13 -5.51
CA THR A 36 3.65 -7.72 -6.36
C THR A 36 4.21 -6.68 -7.29
N GLU A 37 5.53 -6.71 -7.49
CA GLU A 37 6.23 -5.86 -8.45
C GLU A 37 6.71 -6.70 -9.63
N GLU A 38 6.50 -6.18 -10.83
CA GLU A 38 7.02 -6.74 -12.06
C GLU A 38 7.24 -5.60 -13.07
N ASN A 39 8.46 -5.49 -13.59
CA ASN A 39 8.84 -4.48 -14.60
C ASN A 39 8.47 -3.04 -14.19
N GLU A 40 8.75 -2.69 -12.94
CA GLU A 40 8.44 -1.40 -12.32
C GLU A 40 6.95 -1.10 -12.27
N THR A 41 6.11 -2.12 -12.42
CA THR A 41 4.67 -2.04 -12.22
C THR A 41 4.34 -2.76 -10.92
N VAL A 42 3.66 -2.07 -10.00
CA VAL A 42 3.20 -2.68 -8.76
C VAL A 42 1.70 -2.92 -8.82
N ALA A 43 1.30 -4.18 -8.65
CA ALA A 43 -0.09 -4.58 -8.53
C ALA A 43 -0.46 -4.84 -7.07
N VAL A 44 -1.55 -4.23 -6.62
CA VAL A 44 -2.19 -4.48 -5.32
C VAL A 44 -3.48 -5.22 -5.60
N SER A 45 -3.70 -6.38 -4.97
CA SER A 45 -4.96 -7.11 -5.03
C SER A 45 -5.46 -7.47 -3.63
N VAL A 46 -6.79 -7.45 -3.45
CA VAL A 46 -7.47 -7.86 -2.22
C VAL A 46 -8.61 -8.81 -2.57
N LEU A 47 -8.58 -10.01 -2.00
CA LEU A 47 -9.71 -10.93 -1.94
C LEU A 47 -10.56 -10.56 -0.72
N ASN A 48 -11.70 -9.93 -0.97
CA ASN A 48 -12.57 -9.39 0.07
C ASN A 48 -13.59 -10.44 0.51
N THR A 49 -13.24 -11.24 1.51
CA THR A 49 -14.10 -12.28 2.08
C THR A 49 -15.02 -11.77 3.18
N ASN A 50 -14.78 -10.56 3.69
CA ASN A 50 -15.45 -9.97 4.85
C ASN A 50 -16.38 -8.81 4.49
N ASN A 51 -16.64 -8.57 3.20
CA ASN A 51 -17.45 -7.46 2.67
C ASN A 51 -17.04 -6.09 3.21
N ALA A 52 -15.75 -5.90 3.52
CA ALA A 52 -15.23 -4.61 3.99
C ALA A 52 -15.00 -3.65 2.81
N SER A 53 -14.97 -2.35 3.10
CA SER A 53 -14.40 -1.39 2.16
C SER A 53 -12.90 -1.23 2.42
N TYR A 54 -12.10 -1.24 1.35
CA TYR A 54 -10.64 -1.08 1.43
C TYR A 54 -10.17 0.26 0.86
N GLN A 55 -9.17 0.83 1.52
CA GLN A 55 -8.43 2.02 1.11
C GLN A 55 -6.95 1.67 0.92
N LEU A 56 -6.32 2.29 -0.07
CA LEU A 56 -4.91 2.15 -0.37
C LEU A 56 -4.21 3.50 -0.22
N PHE A 57 -3.07 3.46 0.44
CA PHE A 57 -2.14 4.56 0.63
C PHE A 57 -0.78 4.11 0.08
N ILE A 58 -0.09 4.99 -0.63
CA ILE A 58 1.29 4.73 -1.08
C ILE A 58 2.15 5.89 -0.59
N TYR A 59 3.25 5.56 0.08
CA TYR A 59 4.23 6.51 0.58
C TYR A 59 5.54 6.36 -0.20
N SER A 60 6.20 7.48 -0.49
CA SER A 60 7.55 7.49 -1.07
C SER A 60 8.61 7.12 -0.03
N ASN A 61 9.86 6.98 -0.50
CA ASN A 61 11.04 6.71 0.33
C ASN A 61 11.27 7.74 1.44
N ASN A 62 10.79 8.97 1.25
CA ASN A 62 10.91 10.05 2.23
C ASN A 62 9.76 10.04 3.25
N GLY A 63 8.80 9.12 3.12
CA GLY A 63 7.60 9.05 3.94
C GLY A 63 6.45 9.93 3.43
N ASP A 64 6.58 10.57 2.27
CA ASP A 64 5.53 11.43 1.71
C ASP A 64 4.39 10.59 1.14
N LEU A 65 3.14 10.96 1.44
CA LEU A 65 1.96 10.31 0.86
C LEU A 65 1.83 10.71 -0.62
N VAL A 66 2.13 9.78 -1.53
CA VAL A 66 2.07 10.00 -2.99
C VAL A 66 0.77 9.50 -3.62
N PHE A 67 0.06 8.60 -2.95
CA PHE A 67 -1.27 8.15 -3.39
C PHE A 67 -2.19 7.85 -2.22
N LYS A 68 -3.46 8.23 -2.37
CA LYS A 68 -4.56 7.82 -1.49
C LYS A 68 -5.79 7.53 -2.36
N GLY A 69 -6.34 6.34 -2.25
CA GLY A 69 -7.51 5.94 -3.04
C GLY A 69 -8.36 4.86 -2.38
N LYS A 70 -9.63 4.78 -2.78
CA LYS A 70 -10.49 3.63 -2.44
C LYS A 70 -10.18 2.49 -3.41
N LEU A 71 -10.10 1.27 -2.90
CA LEU A 71 -10.11 0.05 -3.71
C LEU A 71 -11.55 -0.43 -3.95
N GLY A 72 -12.43 -0.24 -2.97
CA GLY A 72 -13.84 -0.62 -3.04
C GLY A 72 -14.20 -1.70 -2.02
N ASP A 73 -15.36 -2.32 -2.23
CA ASP A 73 -16.00 -3.31 -1.35
C ASP A 73 -16.45 -4.58 -2.10
N GLN A 74 -16.09 -4.70 -3.38
CA GLN A 74 -16.34 -5.89 -4.19
C GLN A 74 -15.52 -7.09 -3.70
N ALA A 75 -15.96 -8.31 -4.03
CA ALA A 75 -15.31 -9.56 -3.63
C ALA A 75 -13.85 -9.68 -4.12
N SER A 76 -13.53 -9.07 -5.26
CA SER A 76 -12.17 -8.99 -5.80
C SER A 76 -11.84 -7.54 -6.12
N LEU A 77 -10.78 -7.04 -5.50
CA LEU A 77 -10.33 -5.65 -5.63
C LEU A 77 -8.91 -5.66 -6.18
N GLY A 78 -8.61 -4.71 -7.06
CA GLY A 78 -7.28 -4.62 -7.63
C GLY A 78 -6.96 -3.23 -8.19
N LYS A 79 -5.69 -2.85 -8.09
CA LYS A 79 -5.15 -1.66 -8.76
C LYS A 79 -3.67 -1.88 -9.08
N ALA A 80 -3.28 -1.50 -10.28
CA ALA A 80 -1.89 -1.49 -10.71
C ALA A 80 -1.37 -0.06 -10.89
N PHE A 81 -0.07 0.13 -10.68
CA PHE A 81 0.61 1.41 -10.73
C PHE A 81 1.91 1.25 -11.49
N ASP A 82 2.12 2.11 -12.48
CA ASP A 82 3.37 2.19 -13.25
C ASP A 82 4.34 3.16 -12.56
N PHE A 83 5.52 2.67 -12.15
CA PHE A 83 6.58 3.43 -11.51
C PHE A 83 7.76 3.74 -12.45
N LYS A 84 7.66 3.48 -13.76
CA LYS A 84 8.76 3.72 -14.71
C LYS A 84 9.31 5.14 -14.64
N THR A 85 8.41 6.13 -14.47
CA THR A 85 8.76 7.56 -14.37
C THR A 85 8.85 8.07 -12.93
N ALA A 86 8.59 7.23 -11.94
CA ALA A 86 8.68 7.62 -10.53
C ALA A 86 10.15 7.66 -10.09
N GLU A 87 10.43 8.44 -9.04
CA GLU A 87 11.76 8.44 -8.40
C GLU A 87 12.10 7.03 -7.92
N LYS A 88 13.32 6.56 -8.21
CA LYS A 88 13.79 5.26 -7.75
C LYS A 88 13.99 5.29 -6.23
N GLY A 89 13.62 4.21 -5.55
CA GLY A 89 13.63 4.15 -4.10
C GLY A 89 12.61 3.16 -3.55
N GLU A 90 12.50 3.14 -2.22
CA GLU A 90 11.51 2.30 -1.55
C GLU A 90 10.15 3.01 -1.48
N TYR A 91 9.08 2.28 -1.77
CA TYR A 91 7.70 2.77 -1.63
C TYR A 91 6.92 1.86 -0.68
N THR A 92 6.22 2.44 0.28
CA THR A 92 5.37 1.69 1.21
C THR A 92 3.92 1.74 0.76
N PHE A 93 3.36 0.59 0.43
CA PHE A 93 1.94 0.39 0.14
C PHE A 93 1.23 -0.03 1.41
N LYS A 94 0.23 0.74 1.84
CA LYS A 94 -0.59 0.47 3.01
C LYS A 94 -2.05 0.30 2.61
N VAL A 95 -2.62 -0.85 2.90
CA VAL A 95 -4.02 -1.19 2.69
C VAL A 95 -4.74 -1.18 4.04
N VAL A 96 -5.89 -0.52 4.11
CA VAL A 96 -6.69 -0.38 5.33
C VAL A 96 -8.14 -0.76 5.03
N SER A 97 -8.73 -1.65 5.82
CA SER A 97 -10.16 -1.99 5.74
C SER A 97 -10.98 -1.15 6.72
N THR A 98 -12.27 -0.95 6.42
CA THR A 98 -13.24 -0.35 7.36
C THR A 98 -13.40 -1.13 8.66
N ASN A 99 -12.97 -2.39 8.67
CA ASN A 99 -13.14 -3.31 9.77
C ASN A 99 -11.93 -3.24 10.73
N GLY A 100 -10.94 -2.38 10.44
CA GLY A 100 -9.75 -2.16 11.24
C GLY A 100 -8.52 -2.97 10.82
N GLU A 101 -8.64 -3.85 9.82
CA GLU A 101 -7.50 -4.58 9.29
C GLU A 101 -6.56 -3.64 8.55
N GLN A 102 -5.25 -3.81 8.78
CA GLN A 102 -4.23 -3.02 8.11
C GLN A 102 -3.12 -3.95 7.62
N PHE A 103 -2.66 -3.69 6.40
CA PHE A 103 -1.51 -4.36 5.81
C PHE A 103 -0.57 -3.30 5.23
N ALA A 104 0.73 -3.52 5.36
CA ALA A 104 1.73 -2.67 4.74
C ALA A 104 2.85 -3.52 4.13
N LYS A 105 3.32 -3.12 2.94
CA LYS A 105 4.49 -3.71 2.28
C LYS A 105 5.32 -2.61 1.65
N SER A 106 6.62 -2.64 1.89
CA SER A 106 7.59 -1.82 1.16
C SER A 106 8.10 -2.56 -0.07
N ILE A 107 8.21 -1.86 -1.20
CA ILE A 107 8.75 -2.37 -2.45
C ILE A 107 9.81 -1.38 -2.93
N LYS A 108 11.00 -1.92 -3.21
CA LYS A 108 12.06 -1.15 -3.85
C LYS A 108 11.81 -1.09 -5.36
N ILE A 109 11.74 0.11 -5.89
CA ILE A 109 11.67 0.41 -7.32
C ILE A 109 13.05 0.90 -7.77
N GLY A 110 13.66 0.20 -8.72
CA GLY A 110 14.95 0.57 -9.33
C GLY A 110 16.12 -0.35 -9.01
#